data_AF-D3AIQ7-F1
#
_entry.id   AF-D3AIQ7-F1
#
_cell.length_a   1.000
_cell.length_b   1.000
_cell.length_c   1.000
_cell.angle_alpha   90.00
_cell.angle_beta   90.00
_cell.angle_gamma   90.00
#
_symmetry.space_group_name_H-M   'P 1'
#
loop_
_entity.id
_entity.type
_entity.pdbx_description
1 polymer ?
#
loop_
_entity_poly.entity_id
_entity_poly.type
_entity_poly.pdbx_seq_one_letter_code
_entity_poly.pdbx_strand_id
1 'polypeptide(L)'
;MQKRGGTHMGVFDFLKQRNRNVKECTGFLNNSETKTPLPNENQKNESTNKSTKNKIPLKLSEFKEEHYKALRRLNNKPLGERLSGIVTKEVNIEKFTPVLLELDLLRIGTCEECLNLLSVDKLKLILKNQSKKSTGNKSELIKRIIAEIPEEDIRSDKAYTDFYVHTEKAKEIIHESYDIINGLKIDFIVQCINKIKEKKIREVYKDICKRNMELPIPPGMGVNWEEQFVNGISDFEEKLYLDILKDNNTDVVALGIYTDVSGDSVSECINLLNKTGQYTDLRKEDVLYVCSVISTLTEMHSIRASGFNSYTFVASKNDDACPTCKSLNMKSFDVAKAKIGKNCPPMHIGCKCCIICKP
;
A
#
# COMPACT_ATOMS: atom_id res chain seq x y z
N MET A 1 -33.50 26.50 35.07
CA MET A 1 -33.35 27.46 33.95
C MET A 1 -31.87 27.68 33.70
N GLN A 2 -31.33 27.15 32.59
CA GLN A 2 -30.36 27.79 31.68
C GLN A 2 -29.94 26.74 30.64
N LYS A 3 -30.50 26.86 29.43
CA LYS A 3 -30.13 26.08 28.25
C LYS A 3 -28.85 26.68 27.67
N ARG A 4 -27.77 25.90 27.56
CA ARG A 4 -26.66 26.20 26.65
C ARG A 4 -26.88 25.38 25.38
N GLY A 5 -27.51 26.03 24.39
CA GLY A 5 -27.57 25.54 23.02
C GLY A 5 -26.29 25.92 22.30
N GLY A 6 -25.43 24.93 22.04
CA GLY A 6 -24.36 25.03 21.06
C GLY A 6 -24.65 24.03 19.96
N THR A 7 -25.18 24.50 18.83
CA THR A 7 -25.35 23.69 17.62
C THR A 7 -23.98 23.41 17.01
N HIS A 8 -23.47 22.20 17.21
CA HIS A 8 -22.37 21.64 16.45
C HIS A 8 -22.84 21.47 14.99
N MET A 9 -22.30 22.28 14.08
CA MET A 9 -22.56 22.14 12.65
C MET A 9 -21.66 21.01 12.14
N GLY A 10 -22.25 19.87 11.82
CA GLY A 10 -21.52 18.71 11.31
C GLY A 10 -20.99 18.96 9.90
N VAL A 11 -19.91 18.27 9.52
CA VAL A 11 -19.28 18.30 8.18
C VAL A 11 -20.30 18.14 7.03
N PHE A 12 -21.43 17.49 7.31
CA PHE A 12 -22.57 17.33 6.40
C PHE A 12 -23.30 18.64 6.03
N ASP A 13 -23.43 19.58 6.97
CA ASP A 13 -24.07 20.88 6.73
C ASP A 13 -23.15 21.86 6.00
N PHE A 14 -21.83 21.74 6.22
CA PHE A 14 -20.81 22.51 5.51
C PHE A 14 -20.75 22.16 4.00
N LEU A 15 -20.79 20.86 3.67
CA LEU A 15 -20.74 20.39 2.28
C LEU A 15 -22.08 20.60 1.52
N LYS A 16 -23.22 20.59 2.22
CA LYS A 16 -24.52 20.99 1.63
C LYS A 16 -24.59 22.49 1.34
N GLN A 17 -23.98 23.35 2.16
CA GLN A 17 -23.98 24.80 1.93
C GLN A 17 -23.12 25.22 0.71
N ARG A 18 -22.01 24.52 0.41
CA ARG A 18 -21.19 24.82 -0.79
C ARG A 18 -21.89 24.54 -2.12
N ASN A 19 -22.95 23.74 -2.17
CA ASN A 19 -23.73 23.53 -3.40
C ASN A 19 -24.39 24.82 -3.95
N ARG A 20 -24.46 25.90 -3.15
CA ARG A 20 -24.91 27.22 -3.60
C ARG A 20 -23.78 28.12 -4.14
N ASN A 21 -22.52 27.89 -3.74
CA ASN A 21 -21.39 28.78 -4.07
C ASN A 21 -20.38 28.17 -5.06
N VAL A 22 -20.70 27.06 -5.74
CA VAL A 22 -19.95 26.54 -6.91
C VAL A 22 -20.16 27.42 -8.16
N LYS A 23 -20.17 28.75 -8.01
CA LYS A 23 -20.09 29.68 -9.14
C LYS A 23 -18.64 29.99 -9.50
N GLU A 24 -17.68 29.85 -8.59
CA GLU A 24 -16.34 30.43 -8.77
C GLU A 24 -15.19 29.44 -9.09
N CYS A 25 -15.41 28.12 -9.07
CA CYS A 25 -14.43 27.16 -9.61
C CYS A 25 -14.46 27.05 -11.15
N THR A 26 -15.27 27.87 -11.83
CA THR A 26 -15.50 27.84 -13.29
C THR A 26 -14.47 28.65 -14.10
N GLY A 27 -13.52 29.33 -13.44
CA GLY A 27 -12.44 30.07 -14.10
C GLY A 27 -11.46 29.22 -14.92
N PHE A 28 -11.62 27.90 -14.92
CA PHE A 28 -10.78 26.95 -15.66
C PHE A 28 -11.01 26.90 -17.16
N LEU A 29 -12.06 27.53 -17.68
CA LEU A 29 -12.57 27.19 -19.01
C LEU A 29 -12.05 28.05 -20.17
N ASN A 30 -11.25 29.10 -19.93
CA ASN A 30 -11.00 30.11 -20.98
C ASN A 30 -9.54 30.46 -21.31
N ASN A 31 -8.50 29.78 -20.85
CA ASN A 31 -7.14 30.10 -21.34
C ASN A 31 -6.16 28.92 -21.24
N SER A 32 -5.83 28.34 -22.39
CA SER A 32 -4.47 27.94 -22.80
C SER A 32 -4.56 27.20 -24.14
N GLU A 33 -4.39 27.95 -25.23
CA GLU A 33 -3.93 27.38 -26.49
C GLU A 33 -2.42 27.08 -26.34
N THR A 34 -2.08 25.84 -26.06
CA THR A 34 -0.74 25.32 -26.38
C THR A 34 -0.89 23.90 -26.88
N LYS A 35 -0.77 23.73 -28.20
CA LYS A 35 -0.63 22.42 -28.84
C LYS A 35 0.72 21.83 -28.45
N THR A 36 0.71 20.78 -27.64
CA THR A 36 1.85 19.89 -27.48
C THR A 36 1.51 18.57 -28.20
N PRO A 37 2.36 18.08 -29.13
CA PRO A 37 2.11 16.81 -29.80
C PRO A 37 2.35 15.64 -28.85
N LEU A 38 1.55 14.58 -29.01
CA LEU A 38 1.75 13.27 -28.36
C LEU A 38 3.14 12.71 -28.73
N PRO A 39 3.87 12.06 -27.81
CA PRO A 39 5.16 11.47 -28.13
C PRO A 39 4.99 10.21 -28.98
N ASN A 40 5.74 10.15 -30.07
CA ASN A 40 5.91 8.94 -30.89
C ASN A 40 6.61 7.85 -30.08
N GLU A 41 6.03 6.66 -30.07
CA GLU A 41 6.70 5.42 -29.69
C GLU A 41 7.87 5.19 -30.66
N ASN A 42 9.09 5.32 -30.17
CA ASN A 42 10.25 4.50 -30.50
C ASN A 42 11.51 5.16 -29.95
N GLN A 43 12.01 4.65 -28.82
CA GLN A 43 13.45 4.49 -28.61
C GLN A 43 13.69 3.60 -27.38
N LYS A 44 14.16 2.39 -27.66
CA LYS A 44 14.91 1.55 -26.72
C LYS A 44 16.10 2.37 -26.24
N ASN A 45 16.18 2.67 -24.95
CA ASN A 45 17.43 3.04 -24.32
C ASN A 45 17.66 2.10 -23.12
N GLU A 46 18.59 1.17 -23.34
CA GLU A 46 19.30 0.46 -22.29
C GLU A 46 20.13 1.49 -21.51
N SER A 47 19.61 1.96 -20.38
CA SER A 47 20.39 2.73 -19.41
C SER A 47 20.78 1.85 -18.24
N THR A 48 22.05 1.44 -18.28
CA THR A 48 22.89 0.90 -17.22
C THR A 48 22.76 1.68 -15.91
N ASN A 49 22.04 1.14 -14.92
CA ASN A 49 22.25 1.47 -13.50
C ASN A 49 21.77 0.34 -12.53
N LYS A 50 22.06 -0.92 -12.88
CA LYS A 50 21.90 -2.07 -11.97
C LYS A 50 23.14 -2.21 -11.09
N SER A 51 23.25 -1.51 -9.96
CA SER A 51 24.36 -1.86 -9.03
C SER A 51 24.15 -1.60 -7.53
N THR A 52 23.10 -0.92 -7.06
CA THR A 52 22.98 -0.60 -5.61
C THR A 52 21.71 -1.10 -4.93
N LYS A 53 20.67 -1.50 -5.69
CA LYS A 53 19.33 -1.81 -5.13
C LYS A 53 19.20 -3.14 -4.38
N ASN A 54 20.26 -3.97 -4.30
CA ASN A 54 20.23 -5.30 -3.68
C ASN A 54 21.46 -5.57 -2.78
N LYS A 55 21.98 -4.56 -2.08
CA LYS A 55 23.03 -4.81 -1.09
C LYS A 55 22.42 -5.52 0.12
N ILE A 56 22.92 -6.71 0.42
CA ILE A 56 22.48 -7.49 1.58
C ILE A 56 23.02 -6.80 2.83
N PRO A 57 22.17 -6.47 3.81
CA PRO A 57 22.64 -5.87 5.05
C PRO A 57 23.46 -6.90 5.81
N LEU A 58 24.56 -6.47 6.41
CA LEU A 58 25.48 -7.31 7.21
C LEU A 58 25.34 -7.04 8.71
N LYS A 59 24.71 -5.92 9.09
CA LYS A 59 24.52 -5.52 10.49
C LYS A 59 23.09 -5.08 10.73
N LEU A 60 22.64 -5.21 11.98
CA LEU A 60 21.26 -4.87 12.37
C LEU A 60 20.90 -3.40 12.06
N SER A 61 21.85 -2.47 12.17
CA SER A 61 21.64 -1.05 11.87
C SER A 61 21.33 -0.76 10.39
N GLU A 62 21.61 -1.72 9.50
CA GLU A 62 21.33 -1.61 8.06
C GLU A 62 19.96 -2.21 7.70
N PHE A 63 19.26 -2.80 8.67
CA PHE A 63 17.99 -3.45 8.41
C PHE A 63 16.93 -2.41 8.04
N LYS A 64 16.04 -2.84 7.16
CA LYS A 64 14.88 -2.11 6.64
C LYS A 64 13.66 -2.99 6.81
N GLU A 65 12.48 -2.45 6.56
CA GLU A 65 11.21 -3.16 6.78
C GLU A 65 11.16 -4.55 6.12
N GLU A 66 11.61 -4.66 4.88
CA GLU A 66 11.69 -5.91 4.12
C GLU A 66 12.58 -6.97 4.78
N HIS A 67 13.66 -6.55 5.45
CA HIS A 67 14.57 -7.42 6.17
C HIS A 67 13.90 -8.03 7.41
N TYR A 68 13.16 -7.23 8.18
CA TYR A 68 12.37 -7.73 9.30
C TYR A 68 11.21 -8.62 8.83
N LYS A 69 10.55 -8.28 7.71
CA LYS A 69 9.54 -9.15 7.07
C LYS A 69 10.12 -10.50 6.67
N ALA A 70 11.31 -10.51 6.08
CA ALA A 70 12.02 -11.73 5.71
C ALA A 70 12.38 -12.58 6.94
N LEU A 71 12.99 -11.98 7.96
CA LEU A 71 13.29 -12.65 9.23
C LEU A 71 12.04 -13.29 9.84
N ARG A 72 10.90 -12.58 9.88
CA ARG A 72 9.64 -13.13 10.38
C ARG A 72 9.16 -14.37 9.60
N ARG A 73 9.26 -14.31 8.27
CA ARG A 73 8.79 -15.39 7.38
C ARG A 73 9.67 -16.63 7.40
N LEU A 74 10.92 -16.50 7.83
CA LEU A 74 11.85 -17.61 7.98
C LEU A 74 11.60 -18.43 9.25
N ASN A 75 10.84 -17.92 10.22
CA ASN A 75 10.52 -18.71 11.41
C ASN A 75 9.72 -19.96 11.04
N ASN A 76 10.08 -21.08 11.64
CA ASN A 76 9.46 -22.39 11.44
C ASN A 76 9.43 -22.81 9.97
N LYS A 77 10.40 -22.37 9.16
CA LYS A 77 10.54 -22.80 7.77
C LYS A 77 11.46 -24.01 7.66
N PRO A 78 11.07 -25.06 6.91
CA PRO A 78 11.96 -26.18 6.64
C PRO A 78 13.25 -25.73 5.97
N LEU A 79 14.37 -26.35 6.36
CA LEU A 79 15.65 -26.17 5.70
C LEU A 79 15.56 -26.60 4.23
N GLY A 80 16.12 -25.79 3.34
CA GLY A 80 16.11 -26.03 1.89
C GLY A 80 14.81 -25.69 1.18
N GLU A 81 13.72 -25.37 1.89
CA GLU A 81 12.49 -24.91 1.26
C GLU A 81 12.60 -23.44 0.83
N ARG A 82 12.28 -23.16 -0.43
CA ARG A 82 12.26 -21.78 -0.93
C ARG A 82 11.05 -21.03 -0.41
N LEU A 83 11.27 -19.81 0.07
CA LEU A 83 10.18 -18.88 0.33
C LEU A 83 9.44 -18.51 -0.97
N SER A 84 8.17 -18.18 -0.83
CA SER A 84 7.32 -17.69 -1.92
C SER A 84 6.69 -16.34 -1.55
N GLY A 85 6.16 -15.66 -2.57
CA GLY A 85 5.46 -14.38 -2.41
C GLY A 85 6.37 -13.15 -2.60
N ILE A 86 5.87 -11.98 -2.18
CA ILE A 86 6.52 -10.69 -2.48
C ILE A 86 7.88 -10.53 -1.82
N VAL A 87 8.09 -11.12 -0.64
CA VAL A 87 9.33 -10.98 0.14
C VAL A 87 10.57 -11.49 -0.61
N THR A 88 10.42 -12.47 -1.49
CA THR A 88 11.54 -13.00 -2.28
C THR A 88 11.92 -12.12 -3.45
N LYS A 89 11.06 -11.16 -3.81
CA LYS A 89 11.38 -10.08 -4.74
C LYS A 89 12.01 -8.88 -4.02
N GLU A 90 11.68 -8.69 -2.73
CA GLU A 90 12.22 -7.60 -1.90
C GLU A 90 13.61 -7.91 -1.36
N VAL A 91 13.86 -9.17 -0.98
CA VAL A 91 15.11 -9.60 -0.32
C VAL A 91 15.62 -10.88 -0.97
N ASN A 92 16.93 -10.95 -1.25
CA ASN A 92 17.57 -12.19 -1.64
C ASN A 92 17.71 -13.12 -0.43
N ILE A 93 16.69 -13.95 -0.21
CA ILE A 93 16.60 -14.84 0.96
C ILE A 93 17.79 -15.80 1.05
N GLU A 94 18.20 -16.41 -0.08
CA GLU A 94 19.29 -17.37 -0.11
C GLU A 94 20.60 -16.77 0.42
N LYS A 95 20.88 -15.50 0.08
CA LYS A 95 22.07 -14.80 0.56
C LYS A 95 21.87 -14.07 1.90
N PHE A 96 20.63 -13.79 2.31
CA PHE A 96 20.33 -13.10 3.57
C PHE A 96 20.26 -14.06 4.76
N THR A 97 19.81 -15.30 4.57
CA THR A 97 19.74 -16.31 5.65
C THR A 97 21.08 -16.55 6.35
N PRO A 98 22.23 -16.68 5.67
CA PRO A 98 23.54 -16.79 6.33
C PRO A 98 23.86 -15.61 7.25
N VAL A 99 23.49 -14.39 6.87
CA VAL A 99 23.67 -13.21 7.73
C VAL A 99 22.81 -13.31 8.99
N LEU A 100 21.57 -13.77 8.87
CA LEU A 100 20.69 -13.95 10.03
C LEU A 100 21.22 -15.00 11.01
N LEU A 101 21.85 -16.06 10.50
CA LEU A 101 22.53 -17.07 11.32
C LEU A 101 23.76 -16.45 12.03
N GLU A 102 24.59 -15.69 11.31
CA GLU A 102 25.78 -15.03 11.86
C GLU A 102 25.44 -13.97 12.92
N LEU A 103 24.34 -13.23 12.73
CA LEU A 103 23.85 -12.24 13.68
C LEU A 103 23.12 -12.84 14.89
N ASP A 104 23.01 -14.16 14.98
CA ASP A 104 22.28 -14.89 16.01
C ASP A 104 20.79 -14.47 16.08
N LEU A 105 20.17 -14.24 14.91
CA LEU A 105 18.74 -13.95 14.76
C LEU A 105 17.95 -15.19 14.31
N LEU A 106 18.66 -16.18 13.78
CA LEU A 106 18.07 -17.42 13.32
C LEU A 106 19.01 -18.56 13.73
N ARG A 107 18.45 -19.71 14.05
CA ARG A 107 19.21 -20.95 14.26
C ARG A 107 18.44 -22.14 13.69
N ILE A 108 19.13 -23.26 13.57
CA ILE A 108 18.46 -24.55 13.35
C ILE A 108 17.79 -24.96 14.68
N GLY A 109 16.55 -25.43 14.60
CA GLY A 109 15.80 -25.93 15.74
C GLY A 109 16.48 -27.14 16.39
N THR A 110 16.23 -27.35 17.68
CA THR A 110 16.56 -28.63 18.33
C THR A 110 15.72 -29.75 17.71
N CYS A 111 16.11 -31.02 17.93
CA CYS A 111 15.34 -32.14 17.41
C CYS A 111 13.87 -32.09 17.88
N GLU A 112 13.65 -31.81 19.17
CA GLU A 112 12.32 -31.67 19.75
C GLU A 112 11.52 -30.51 19.13
N GLU A 113 12.13 -29.33 18.93
CA GLU A 113 11.47 -28.19 18.28
C GLU A 113 11.05 -28.54 16.84
N CYS A 114 11.93 -29.18 16.08
CA CYS A 114 11.64 -29.58 14.70
C CYS A 114 10.52 -30.64 14.65
N LEU A 115 10.53 -31.63 15.54
CA LEU A 115 9.45 -32.62 15.66
C LEU A 115 8.10 -31.95 15.98
N ASN A 116 8.10 -30.90 16.80
CA ASN A 116 6.90 -30.11 17.10
C ASN A 116 6.35 -29.35 15.87
N LEU A 117 7.16 -29.09 14.85
CA LEU A 117 6.74 -28.43 13.61
C LEU A 117 6.27 -29.41 12.52
N LEU A 118 6.64 -30.70 12.62
CA LEU A 118 6.19 -31.72 11.68
C LEU A 118 4.68 -32.00 11.80
N SER A 119 4.07 -32.40 10.68
CA SER A 119 2.71 -32.94 10.66
C SER A 119 2.62 -34.27 11.40
N VAL A 120 1.45 -34.61 11.94
CA VAL A 120 1.22 -35.91 12.61
C VAL A 120 1.55 -37.10 11.71
N ASP A 121 1.29 -37.02 10.41
CA ASP A 121 1.56 -38.13 9.48
C ASP A 121 3.05 -38.41 9.32
N LYS A 122 3.88 -37.36 9.22
CA LYS A 122 5.34 -37.48 9.23
C LYS A 122 5.86 -38.10 10.53
N LEU A 123 5.33 -37.69 11.69
CA LEU A 123 5.71 -38.28 12.98
C LEU A 123 5.37 -39.77 13.06
N LYS A 124 4.19 -40.16 12.58
CA LYS A 124 3.78 -41.57 12.50
C LYS A 124 4.69 -42.36 11.55
N LEU A 125 5.14 -41.73 10.45
CA LEU A 125 6.03 -42.35 9.48
C LEU A 125 7.41 -42.64 10.09
N ILE A 126 8.00 -41.69 10.81
CA ILE A 126 9.27 -41.88 11.54
C ILE A 126 9.17 -43.09 12.49
N LEU A 127 8.11 -43.16 13.31
CA LEU A 127 7.89 -44.29 14.21
C LEU A 127 7.74 -45.63 13.46
N LYS A 128 7.01 -45.64 12.34
CA LYS A 128 6.82 -46.86 11.52
C LYS A 128 8.12 -47.34 10.88
N ASN A 129 8.95 -46.42 10.37
CA ASN A 129 10.24 -46.76 9.77
C ASN A 129 11.18 -47.45 10.76
N GLN A 130 11.06 -47.10 12.05
CA GLN A 130 11.80 -47.70 13.15
C GLN A 130 11.05 -48.86 13.84
N SER A 131 9.98 -49.38 13.21
CA SER A 131 9.13 -50.46 13.74
C SER A 131 8.54 -50.19 15.15
N LYS A 132 8.27 -48.93 15.46
CA LYS A 132 7.67 -48.47 16.74
C LYS A 132 6.16 -48.22 16.61
N LYS A 133 5.47 -48.21 17.76
CA LYS A 133 4.04 -47.94 17.84
C LYS A 133 3.74 -46.50 17.42
N SER A 134 2.87 -46.31 16.41
CA SER A 134 2.53 -45.01 15.80
C SER A 134 1.13 -44.47 16.16
N THR A 135 0.48 -45.02 17.19
CA THR A 135 -0.80 -44.51 17.70
C THR A 135 -0.56 -43.46 18.79
N GLY A 136 -1.43 -42.44 18.85
CA GLY A 136 -1.40 -41.39 19.87
C GLY A 136 -1.64 -40.01 19.29
N ASN A 137 -1.78 -39.02 20.17
CA ASN A 137 -1.81 -37.60 19.81
C ASN A 137 -0.39 -37.07 19.52
N LYS A 138 -0.27 -35.83 19.01
CA LYS A 138 1.02 -35.28 18.58
C LYS A 138 2.09 -35.29 19.68
N SER A 139 1.75 -34.88 20.90
CA SER A 139 2.71 -34.80 22.01
C SER A 139 3.16 -36.19 22.47
N GLU A 140 2.27 -37.18 22.49
CA GLU A 140 2.62 -38.57 22.79
C GLU A 140 3.57 -39.16 21.74
N LEU A 141 3.32 -38.89 20.45
CA LEU A 141 4.18 -39.36 19.36
C LEU A 141 5.58 -38.75 19.48
N ILE A 142 5.68 -37.43 19.74
CA ILE A 142 6.97 -36.75 19.89
C ILE A 142 7.74 -37.29 21.09
N LYS A 143 7.09 -37.41 22.26
CA LYS A 143 7.72 -38.00 23.46
C LYS A 143 8.26 -39.41 23.19
N ARG A 144 7.50 -40.22 22.45
CA ARG A 144 7.92 -41.58 22.06
C ARG A 144 9.13 -41.56 21.14
N ILE A 145 9.11 -40.69 20.12
CA ILE A 145 10.23 -40.55 19.19
C ILE A 145 11.51 -40.21 19.95
N ILE A 146 11.46 -39.19 20.82
CA ILE A 146 12.63 -38.72 21.58
C ILE A 146 13.13 -39.78 22.58
N ALA A 147 12.21 -40.53 23.22
CA ALA A 147 12.59 -41.52 24.23
C ALA A 147 13.13 -42.83 23.64
N GLU A 148 12.66 -43.22 22.44
CA GLU A 148 12.91 -44.57 21.89
C GLU A 148 13.82 -44.60 20.65
N ILE A 149 14.12 -43.46 20.03
CA ILE A 149 14.90 -43.37 18.79
C ILE A 149 16.09 -42.41 19.01
N PRO A 150 17.35 -42.84 18.75
CA PRO A 150 18.50 -41.94 18.77
C PRO A 150 18.34 -40.74 17.84
N GLU A 151 18.83 -39.57 18.24
CA GLU A 151 18.67 -38.33 17.45
C GLU A 151 19.25 -38.44 16.03
N GLU A 152 20.37 -39.16 15.85
CA GLU A 152 20.99 -39.40 14.56
C GLU A 152 20.07 -40.19 13.60
N ASP A 153 19.35 -41.18 14.12
CA ASP A 153 18.39 -41.99 13.38
C ASP A 153 17.12 -41.19 13.04
N ILE A 154 16.72 -40.27 13.92
CA ILE A 154 15.62 -39.33 13.65
C ILE A 154 16.00 -38.40 12.50
N ARG A 155 17.19 -37.77 12.58
CA ARG A 155 17.65 -36.77 11.60
C ARG A 155 17.93 -37.35 10.22
N SER A 156 18.32 -38.62 10.15
CA SER A 156 18.56 -39.33 8.89
C SER A 156 17.27 -39.89 8.25
N ASP A 157 16.14 -39.90 8.97
CA ASP A 157 14.85 -40.35 8.43
C ASP A 157 14.34 -39.37 7.36
N LYS A 158 13.88 -39.91 6.22
CA LYS A 158 13.36 -39.12 5.09
C LYS A 158 12.10 -38.31 5.44
N ALA A 159 11.36 -38.72 6.45
CA ALA A 159 10.18 -38.01 6.94
C ALA A 159 10.55 -36.85 7.89
N TYR A 160 11.79 -36.79 8.37
CA TYR A 160 12.31 -35.70 9.18
C TYR A 160 12.80 -34.54 8.31
N THR A 161 12.71 -33.33 8.87
CA THR A 161 13.28 -32.14 8.25
C THR A 161 13.61 -31.15 9.36
N ASP A 162 14.77 -30.52 9.27
CA ASP A 162 15.14 -29.42 10.15
C ASP A 162 14.39 -28.14 9.81
N PHE A 163 14.21 -27.28 10.81
CA PHE A 163 13.53 -26.01 10.65
C PHE A 163 14.40 -24.86 11.17
N TYR A 164 14.28 -23.71 10.51
CA TYR A 164 14.75 -22.46 11.08
C TYR A 164 13.83 -22.02 12.22
N VAL A 165 14.42 -21.56 13.32
CA VAL A 165 13.72 -21.05 14.50
C VAL A 165 14.34 -19.71 14.92
N HIS A 166 13.50 -18.77 15.34
CA HIS A 166 13.97 -17.52 15.95
C HIS A 166 14.68 -17.75 17.27
N THR A 167 15.79 -17.05 17.45
CA THR A 167 16.43 -16.88 18.77
C THR A 167 15.61 -15.90 19.62
N GLU A 168 15.86 -15.85 20.93
CA GLU A 168 15.21 -14.84 21.81
C GLU A 168 15.56 -13.42 21.35
N LYS A 169 16.82 -13.19 20.98
CA LYS A 169 17.30 -11.95 20.38
C LYS A 169 16.49 -11.54 19.14
N ALA A 170 16.15 -12.49 18.25
CA ALA A 170 15.30 -12.20 17.11
C ALA A 170 13.88 -11.80 17.51
N LYS A 171 13.28 -12.47 18.51
CA LYS A 171 11.93 -12.15 18.97
C LYS A 171 11.86 -10.71 19.52
N GLU A 172 12.84 -10.33 20.34
CA GLU A 172 12.98 -8.97 20.88
C GLU A 172 13.10 -7.94 19.76
N ILE A 173 14.05 -8.14 18.84
CA ILE A 173 14.29 -7.21 17.72
C ILE A 173 13.07 -7.10 16.79
N ILE A 174 12.39 -8.22 16.50
CA ILE A 174 11.19 -8.20 15.67
C ILE A 174 10.09 -7.38 16.34
N HIS A 175 9.90 -7.56 17.65
CA HIS A 175 8.92 -6.79 18.42
C HIS A 175 9.24 -5.29 18.34
N GLU A 176 10.47 -4.90 18.66
CA GLU A 176 10.92 -3.50 18.62
C GLU A 176 10.85 -2.88 17.21
N SER A 177 11.09 -3.68 16.17
CA SER A 177 11.09 -3.20 14.79
C SER A 177 9.74 -2.62 14.36
N TYR A 178 8.62 -3.13 14.89
CA TYR A 178 7.29 -2.65 14.48
C TYR A 178 7.08 -1.20 14.83
N ASP A 179 7.42 -0.80 16.05
CA ASP A 179 7.19 0.56 16.53
C ASP A 179 8.11 1.56 15.83
N ILE A 180 9.38 1.19 15.64
CA ILE A 180 10.35 2.01 14.90
C ILE A 180 9.90 2.22 13.46
N ILE A 181 9.56 1.15 12.73
CA ILE A 181 9.14 1.24 11.32
C ILE A 181 7.84 2.04 11.20
N ASN A 182 6.86 1.76 12.06
CA ASN A 182 5.61 2.51 12.03
C ASN A 182 5.84 3.99 12.34
N GLY A 183 6.69 4.31 13.32
CA GLY A 183 7.07 5.68 13.65
C GLY A 183 7.67 6.43 12.46
N LEU A 184 8.68 5.84 11.81
CA LEU A 184 9.30 6.44 10.62
C LEU A 184 8.30 6.67 9.46
N LYS A 185 7.38 5.72 9.24
CA LYS A 185 6.32 5.89 8.23
C LYS A 185 5.35 7.00 8.61
N ILE A 186 4.90 7.02 9.87
CA ILE A 186 4.00 8.05 10.39
C ILE A 186 4.64 9.43 10.21
N ASP A 187 5.89 9.59 10.64
CA ASP A 187 6.61 10.86 10.54
C ASP A 187 6.70 11.34 9.09
N PHE A 188 7.03 10.45 8.15
CA PHE A 188 7.08 10.78 6.73
C PHE A 188 5.71 11.20 6.18
N ILE A 189 4.66 10.45 6.48
CA ILE A 189 3.29 10.77 6.05
C ILE A 189 2.85 12.13 6.60
N VAL A 190 3.06 12.37 7.90
CA VAL A 190 2.70 13.63 8.58
C VAL A 190 3.46 14.81 7.98
N GLN A 191 4.77 14.66 7.73
CA GLN A 191 5.56 15.68 7.05
C GLN A 191 5.00 16.01 5.66
N CYS A 192 4.65 14.99 4.88
CA CYS A 192 4.04 15.20 3.56
C CYS A 192 2.67 15.88 3.64
N ILE A 193 1.79 15.44 4.54
CA ILE A 193 0.48 16.06 4.78
C ILE A 193 0.64 17.54 5.12
N ASN A 194 1.54 17.89 6.04
CA ASN A 194 1.78 19.28 6.43
C ASN A 194 2.27 20.12 5.25
N LYS A 195 3.25 19.62 4.47
CA LYS A 195 3.73 20.31 3.27
C LYS A 195 2.64 20.46 2.20
N ILE A 196 1.76 19.47 2.02
CA ILE A 196 0.61 19.56 1.11
C ILE A 196 -0.34 20.67 1.57
N LYS A 197 -0.64 20.75 2.87
CA LYS A 197 -1.50 21.82 3.44
C LYS A 197 -0.87 23.21 3.30
N GLU A 198 0.47 23.28 3.31
CA GLU A 198 1.26 24.47 2.99
C GLU A 198 1.38 24.75 1.49
N LYS A 199 0.71 23.95 0.63
CA LYS A 199 0.72 24.08 -0.84
C LYS A 199 2.08 23.84 -1.49
N LYS A 200 3.00 23.14 -0.81
CA LYS A 200 4.34 22.78 -1.32
C LYS A 200 4.31 21.46 -2.10
N ILE A 201 3.46 21.39 -3.11
CA ILE A 201 3.16 20.15 -3.85
C ILE A 201 4.41 19.59 -4.55
N ARG A 202 5.20 20.43 -5.23
CA ARG A 202 6.41 20.00 -5.94
C ARG A 202 7.48 19.43 -5.01
N GLU A 203 7.62 19.98 -3.80
CA GLU A 203 8.56 19.46 -2.81
C GLU A 203 8.13 18.07 -2.33
N VAL A 204 6.84 17.91 -2.00
CA VAL A 204 6.28 16.63 -1.56
C VAL A 204 6.42 15.57 -2.63
N TYR A 205 6.15 15.91 -3.89
CA TYR A 205 6.32 15.01 -5.01
C TYR A 205 7.77 14.50 -5.12
N LYS A 206 8.76 15.39 -4.97
CA LYS A 206 10.18 15.02 -4.98
C LYS A 206 10.55 14.14 -3.79
N ASP A 207 10.04 14.43 -2.59
CA ASP A 207 10.30 13.62 -1.40
C ASP A 207 9.71 12.21 -1.54
N ILE A 208 8.51 12.09 -2.09
CA ILE A 208 7.86 10.81 -2.41
C ILE A 208 8.65 10.03 -3.46
N CYS A 209 9.10 10.70 -4.53
CA CYS A 209 9.92 10.04 -5.54
C CYS A 209 11.22 9.49 -4.93
N LYS A 210 11.91 10.27 -4.08
CA LYS A 210 13.11 9.81 -3.35
C LYS A 210 12.82 8.56 -2.54
N ARG A 211 11.76 8.59 -1.71
CA ARG A 211 11.33 7.43 -0.93
C ARG A 211 11.06 6.22 -1.83
N ASN A 212 10.31 6.41 -2.92
CA ASN A 212 9.92 5.31 -3.80
C ASN A 212 11.11 4.70 -4.54
N MET A 213 12.11 5.49 -4.93
CA MET A 213 13.35 4.99 -5.52
C MET A 213 14.14 4.04 -4.60
N GLU A 214 13.99 4.21 -3.28
CA GLU A 214 14.68 3.40 -2.25
C GLU A 214 13.93 2.10 -1.91
N LEU A 215 12.67 1.96 -2.32
CA LEU A 215 11.88 0.76 -2.07
C LEU A 215 12.34 -0.38 -3.00
N PRO A 216 12.49 -1.62 -2.48
CA PRO A 216 12.80 -2.78 -3.33
C PRO A 216 11.76 -3.00 -4.42
N ILE A 217 10.49 -2.75 -4.10
CA ILE A 217 9.36 -2.83 -5.01
C ILE A 217 8.54 -1.55 -4.83
N PRO A 218 8.80 -0.52 -5.66
CA PRO A 218 8.06 0.73 -5.58
C PRO A 218 6.60 0.56 -6.01
N PRO A 219 5.68 1.41 -5.52
CA PRO A 219 4.31 1.48 -6.01
C PRO A 219 4.24 2.02 -7.44
N GLY A 220 3.11 1.84 -8.11
CA GLY A 220 2.90 2.30 -9.49
C GLY A 220 3.45 1.32 -10.53
N MET A 221 2.57 0.57 -11.19
CA MET A 221 2.97 -0.39 -12.21
C MET A 221 3.57 0.34 -13.42
N GLY A 222 4.82 0.01 -13.75
CA GLY A 222 5.52 0.63 -14.89
C GLY A 222 6.04 2.05 -14.64
N VAL A 223 5.88 2.59 -13.42
CA VAL A 223 6.35 3.95 -13.09
C VAL A 223 7.86 3.94 -12.87
N ASN A 224 8.58 4.79 -13.61
CA ASN A 224 9.99 5.04 -13.39
C ASN A 224 10.20 6.21 -12.43
N TRP A 225 10.33 5.93 -11.14
CA TRP A 225 10.46 6.97 -10.10
C TRP A 225 11.73 7.82 -10.20
N GLU A 226 12.78 7.35 -10.86
CA GLU A 226 13.99 8.15 -11.12
C GLU A 226 13.72 9.22 -12.17
N GLU A 227 13.02 8.85 -13.24
CA GLU A 227 12.54 9.79 -14.24
C GLU A 227 11.49 10.75 -13.67
N GLN A 228 10.55 10.27 -12.86
CA GLN A 228 9.59 11.12 -12.15
C GLN A 228 10.30 12.14 -11.23
N PHE A 229 11.35 11.72 -10.52
CA PHE A 229 12.13 12.63 -9.67
C PHE A 229 12.77 13.78 -10.47
N VAL A 230 13.33 13.46 -11.64
CA VAL A 230 13.99 14.42 -12.53
C VAL A 230 12.98 15.37 -13.16
N ASN A 231 11.90 14.83 -13.74
CA ASN A 231 10.87 15.60 -14.42
C ASN A 231 10.03 16.43 -13.43
N GLY A 232 9.82 15.91 -12.23
CA GLY A 232 8.90 16.47 -11.26
C GLY A 232 7.43 16.30 -11.67
N ILE A 233 6.53 16.77 -10.81
CA ILE A 233 5.10 16.79 -11.08
C ILE A 233 4.77 17.75 -12.23
N SER A 234 3.80 17.38 -13.07
CA SER A 234 3.34 18.24 -14.15
C SER A 234 2.62 19.49 -13.63
N ASP A 235 2.62 20.56 -14.43
CA ASP A 235 1.89 21.80 -14.10
C ASP A 235 0.39 21.56 -13.96
N PHE A 236 -0.17 20.63 -14.73
CA PHE A 236 -1.57 20.24 -14.64
C PHE A 236 -1.88 19.60 -13.28
N GLU A 237 -1.11 18.59 -12.88
CA GLU A 237 -1.35 17.87 -11.62
C GLU A 237 -1.12 18.78 -10.41
N GLU A 238 -0.06 19.61 -10.42
CA GLU A 238 0.15 20.60 -9.36
C GLU A 238 -1.06 21.52 -9.23
N LYS A 239 -1.51 22.10 -10.35
CA LYS A 239 -2.66 23.00 -10.36
C LYS A 239 -3.92 22.29 -9.86
N LEU A 240 -4.18 21.06 -10.31
CA LEU A 240 -5.30 20.25 -9.86
C LEU A 240 -5.31 20.11 -8.33
N TYR A 241 -4.19 19.72 -7.73
CA TYR A 241 -4.09 19.57 -6.27
C TYR A 241 -4.26 20.90 -5.53
N LEU A 242 -3.67 21.99 -6.03
CA LEU A 242 -3.83 23.32 -5.45
C LEU A 242 -5.28 23.81 -5.48
N ASP A 243 -6.02 23.51 -6.54
CA ASP A 243 -7.43 23.88 -6.66
C ASP A 243 -8.33 23.05 -5.75
N ILE A 244 -8.03 21.76 -5.57
CA ILE A 244 -8.72 20.92 -4.58
C ILE A 244 -8.49 21.46 -3.15
N LEU A 245 -7.26 21.89 -2.85
CA LEU A 245 -6.89 22.45 -1.54
C LEU A 245 -7.46 23.84 -1.28
N LYS A 246 -7.65 24.67 -2.31
CA LYS A 246 -8.10 26.07 -2.21
C LYS A 246 -9.33 26.22 -1.32
N ASP A 247 -10.19 25.24 -1.39
CA ASP A 247 -11.54 25.27 -0.86
C ASP A 247 -11.78 24.34 0.34
N ASN A 248 -10.87 23.39 0.57
CA ASN A 248 -11.01 22.33 1.56
C ASN A 248 -9.64 21.87 2.08
N ASN A 249 -8.87 22.77 2.69
CA ASN A 249 -7.54 22.46 3.23
C ASN A 249 -7.63 21.69 4.56
N THR A 250 -7.94 20.40 4.50
CA THR A 250 -8.10 19.50 5.66
C THR A 250 -7.13 18.32 5.57
N ASP A 251 -6.92 17.62 6.69
CA ASP A 251 -6.07 16.42 6.72
C ASP A 251 -6.62 15.30 5.81
N VAL A 252 -7.94 15.21 5.66
CA VAL A 252 -8.59 14.27 4.73
C VAL A 252 -8.19 14.55 3.29
N VAL A 253 -8.21 15.83 2.87
CA VAL A 253 -7.87 16.23 1.51
C VAL A 253 -6.37 16.08 1.27
N ALA A 254 -5.55 16.51 2.21
CA ALA A 254 -4.10 16.37 2.12
C ALA A 254 -3.67 14.90 2.08
N LEU A 255 -4.30 14.03 2.87
CA LEU A 255 -4.06 12.59 2.82
C LEU A 255 -4.53 11.98 1.49
N GLY A 256 -5.65 12.42 0.94
CA GLY A 256 -6.12 11.99 -0.39
C GLY A 256 -5.08 12.29 -1.48
N ILE A 257 -4.57 13.53 -1.51
CA ILE A 257 -3.49 13.94 -2.43
C ILE A 257 -2.21 13.13 -2.17
N TYR A 258 -1.81 12.96 -0.91
CA TYR A 258 -0.64 12.14 -0.55
C TYR A 258 -0.75 10.73 -1.12
N THR A 259 -1.90 10.05 -0.94
CA THR A 259 -2.08 8.67 -1.40
C THR A 259 -2.14 8.54 -2.92
N ASP A 260 -2.65 9.56 -3.61
CA ASP A 260 -2.66 9.62 -5.07
C ASP A 260 -1.23 9.75 -5.62
N VAL A 261 -0.44 10.69 -5.06
CA VAL A 261 0.94 10.93 -5.48
C VAL A 261 1.89 9.79 -5.10
N SER A 262 1.73 9.24 -3.89
CA SER A 262 2.64 8.20 -3.37
C SER A 262 2.34 6.80 -3.88
N GLY A 263 1.10 6.53 -4.29
CA GLY A 263 0.60 5.19 -4.54
C GLY A 263 0.41 4.34 -3.28
N ASP A 264 0.48 4.95 -2.09
CA ASP A 264 0.27 4.25 -0.83
C ASP A 264 -1.20 3.88 -0.61
N SER A 265 -1.42 2.78 0.11
CA SER A 265 -2.76 2.34 0.49
C SER A 265 -3.39 3.31 1.50
N VAL A 266 -4.53 3.90 1.12
CA VAL A 266 -5.36 4.73 2.02
C VAL A 266 -5.64 4.01 3.34
N SER A 267 -5.93 2.72 3.30
CA SER A 267 -6.19 1.95 4.53
C SER A 267 -4.98 1.84 5.44
N GLU A 268 -3.80 1.64 4.87
CA GLU A 268 -2.57 1.54 5.66
C GLU A 268 -2.22 2.90 6.28
N CYS A 269 -2.30 3.98 5.50
CA CYS A 269 -2.04 5.32 6.00
C CYS A 269 -2.98 5.70 7.16
N ILE A 270 -4.28 5.44 7.02
CA ILE A 270 -5.25 5.73 8.09
C ILE A 270 -4.97 4.88 9.32
N ASN A 271 -4.67 3.58 9.16
CA ASN A 271 -4.32 2.72 10.28
C ASN A 271 -3.09 3.23 11.04
N LEU A 272 -2.06 3.69 10.33
CA LEU A 272 -0.86 4.27 10.91
C LEU A 272 -1.16 5.59 11.63
N LEU A 273 -1.86 6.51 10.98
CA LEU A 273 -2.18 7.83 11.56
C LEU A 273 -3.10 7.72 12.77
N ASN A 274 -4.07 6.80 12.78
CA ASN A 274 -4.97 6.59 13.91
C ASN A 274 -4.23 6.12 15.17
N LYS A 275 -3.10 5.41 15.04
CA LYS A 275 -2.27 5.00 16.19
C LYS A 275 -1.68 6.19 16.94
N THR A 276 -1.54 7.36 16.31
CA THR A 276 -1.00 8.56 16.96
C THR A 276 -1.97 9.23 17.91
N GLY A 277 -3.27 8.95 17.80
CA GLY A 277 -4.34 9.67 18.50
C GLY A 277 -4.55 11.12 18.03
N GLN A 278 -3.74 11.65 17.10
CA GLN A 278 -3.86 13.04 16.59
C GLN A 278 -4.94 13.17 15.51
N TYR A 279 -5.25 12.07 14.82
CA TYR A 279 -6.14 12.03 13.66
C TYR A 279 -7.41 11.22 13.97
N THR A 280 -8.28 11.73 14.84
CA THR A 280 -9.46 10.97 15.31
C THR A 280 -10.60 10.90 14.30
N ASP A 281 -10.63 11.81 13.33
CA ASP A 281 -11.77 12.00 12.41
C ASP A 281 -11.46 11.56 10.96
N LEU A 282 -10.33 10.89 10.72
CA LEU A 282 -9.98 10.38 9.39
C LEU A 282 -10.84 9.15 9.04
N ARG A 283 -11.96 9.39 8.36
CA ARG A 283 -12.79 8.31 7.81
C ARG A 283 -12.28 7.90 6.43
N LYS A 284 -12.11 6.60 6.24
CA LYS A 284 -11.62 6.01 4.98
C LYS A 284 -12.45 6.44 3.78
N GLU A 285 -13.76 6.51 3.95
CA GLU A 285 -14.70 6.82 2.87
C GLU A 285 -14.55 8.27 2.39
N ASP A 286 -14.16 9.19 3.27
CA ASP A 286 -13.93 10.59 2.92
C ASP A 286 -12.63 10.74 2.11
N VAL A 287 -11.56 10.06 2.52
CA VAL A 287 -10.29 10.06 1.76
C VAL A 287 -10.49 9.42 0.39
N LEU A 288 -11.19 8.28 0.31
CA LEU A 288 -11.51 7.63 -0.97
C LEU A 288 -12.39 8.49 -1.88
N TYR A 289 -13.28 9.31 -1.30
CA TYR A 289 -14.04 10.29 -2.07
C TYR A 289 -13.09 11.32 -2.71
N VAL A 290 -12.11 11.84 -1.97
CA VAL A 290 -11.08 12.74 -2.52
C VAL A 290 -10.29 12.06 -3.65
N CYS A 291 -9.82 10.82 -3.45
CA CYS A 291 -9.13 10.06 -4.52
C CYS A 291 -10.00 9.91 -5.78
N SER A 292 -11.31 9.68 -5.61
CA SER A 292 -12.25 9.53 -6.73
C SER A 292 -12.48 10.85 -7.47
N VAL A 293 -12.49 11.99 -6.74
CA VAL A 293 -12.54 13.32 -7.34
C VAL A 293 -11.28 13.58 -8.16
N ILE A 294 -10.08 13.32 -7.61
CA ILE A 294 -8.81 13.48 -8.31
C ILE A 294 -8.81 12.65 -9.60
N SER A 295 -9.07 11.35 -9.49
CA SER A 295 -9.12 10.43 -10.64
C SER A 295 -10.06 10.92 -11.74
N THR A 296 -11.27 11.36 -11.38
CA THR A 296 -12.25 11.84 -12.37
C THR A 296 -11.80 13.13 -13.06
N LEU A 297 -11.15 14.04 -12.33
CA LEU A 297 -10.65 15.30 -12.89
C LEU A 297 -9.45 15.07 -13.81
N THR A 298 -8.56 14.13 -13.47
CA THR A 298 -7.46 13.68 -14.33
C THR A 298 -7.97 13.00 -15.61
N GLU A 299 -8.98 12.14 -15.49
CA GLU A 299 -9.63 11.52 -16.65
C GLU A 299 -10.30 12.57 -17.54
N MET A 300 -11.00 13.54 -16.96
CA MET A 300 -11.62 14.64 -17.69
C MET A 300 -10.58 15.50 -18.45
N HIS A 301 -9.42 15.74 -17.85
CA HIS A 301 -8.31 16.42 -18.54
C HIS A 301 -7.82 15.61 -19.73
N SER A 302 -7.66 14.30 -19.57
CA SER A 302 -7.23 13.39 -20.64
C SER A 302 -8.23 13.34 -21.80
N ILE A 303 -9.54 13.28 -21.50
CA ILE A 303 -10.61 13.34 -22.49
C ILE A 303 -10.53 14.65 -23.30
N ARG A 304 -10.35 15.79 -22.61
CA ARG A 304 -10.22 17.10 -23.26
C ARG A 304 -8.96 17.20 -24.11
N ALA A 305 -7.82 16.75 -23.59
CA ALA A 305 -6.54 16.76 -24.31
C ALA A 305 -6.60 15.89 -25.58
N SER A 306 -7.44 14.85 -25.57
CA SER A 306 -7.69 13.98 -26.72
C SER A 306 -8.70 14.56 -27.73
N GLY A 307 -9.21 15.77 -27.51
CA GLY A 307 -10.12 16.47 -28.42
C GLY A 307 -11.60 16.07 -28.31
N PHE A 308 -11.98 15.31 -27.29
CA PHE A 308 -13.38 14.94 -27.06
C PHE A 308 -14.14 16.07 -26.33
N ASN A 309 -15.31 16.41 -26.86
CA ASN A 309 -16.18 17.46 -26.30
C ASN A 309 -17.30 16.91 -25.41
N SER A 310 -17.46 15.59 -25.34
CA SER A 310 -18.49 14.94 -24.52
C SER A 310 -17.99 13.67 -23.87
N TYR A 311 -18.60 13.32 -22.73
CA TYR A 311 -18.38 12.07 -22.01
C TYR A 311 -19.73 11.41 -21.69
N THR A 312 -19.74 10.09 -21.53
CA THR A 312 -20.89 9.31 -21.06
C THR A 312 -20.70 8.93 -19.61
N PHE A 313 -21.71 9.19 -18.77
CA PHE A 313 -21.74 8.73 -17.39
C PHE A 313 -22.10 7.24 -17.33
N VAL A 314 -21.30 6.42 -16.65
CA VAL A 314 -21.53 4.98 -16.51
C VAL A 314 -21.73 4.67 -15.03
N ALA A 315 -22.95 4.26 -14.68
CA ALA A 315 -23.25 3.84 -13.32
C ALA A 315 -22.55 2.50 -13.01
N SER A 316 -22.18 2.27 -11.73
CA SER A 316 -21.75 0.94 -11.31
C SER A 316 -22.85 -0.09 -11.60
N LYS A 317 -22.49 -1.38 -11.76
CA LYS A 317 -23.40 -2.47 -12.16
C LYS A 317 -24.84 -2.26 -11.63
N ASN A 318 -25.82 -2.37 -12.53
CA ASN A 318 -27.15 -1.80 -12.40
C ASN A 318 -27.91 -2.14 -11.09
N ASP A 319 -27.58 -3.20 -10.36
CA ASP A 319 -28.25 -3.49 -9.08
C ASP A 319 -27.66 -2.73 -7.87
N ASP A 320 -26.38 -2.33 -7.93
CA ASP A 320 -25.67 -1.65 -6.84
C ASP A 320 -25.73 -0.11 -6.92
N ALA A 321 -26.11 0.45 -8.07
CA ALA A 321 -26.15 1.89 -8.25
C ALA A 321 -27.32 2.53 -7.49
N CYS A 322 -27.05 3.63 -6.79
CA CYS A 322 -28.10 4.41 -6.13
C CYS A 322 -29.06 5.06 -7.16
N PRO A 323 -30.27 5.48 -6.76
CA PRO A 323 -31.25 6.08 -7.68
C PRO A 323 -30.70 7.27 -8.47
N THR A 324 -29.89 8.12 -7.84
CA THR A 324 -29.24 9.26 -8.50
C THR A 324 -28.33 8.80 -9.63
N CYS A 325 -27.44 7.83 -9.39
CA CYS A 325 -26.51 7.32 -10.40
C CYS A 325 -27.24 6.56 -11.52
N LYS A 326 -28.26 5.76 -11.18
CA LYS A 326 -29.14 5.08 -12.16
C LYS A 326 -29.77 6.07 -13.13
N SER A 327 -30.26 7.21 -12.61
CA SER A 327 -30.88 8.25 -13.44
C SER A 327 -29.93 8.92 -14.44
N LEU A 328 -28.61 8.82 -14.22
CA LEU A 328 -27.57 9.38 -15.08
C LEU A 328 -26.93 8.33 -15.99
N ASN A 329 -27.21 7.04 -15.79
CA ASN A 329 -26.55 5.97 -16.50
C ASN A 329 -26.73 6.11 -18.03
N MET A 330 -25.62 5.96 -18.75
CA MET A 330 -25.51 6.09 -20.20
C MET A 330 -25.90 7.46 -20.78
N LYS A 331 -26.15 8.48 -19.95
CA LYS A 331 -26.36 9.85 -20.43
C LYS A 331 -25.04 10.48 -20.82
N SER A 332 -25.07 11.23 -21.92
CA SER A 332 -23.90 11.99 -22.40
C SER A 332 -23.99 13.44 -21.97
N PHE A 333 -22.85 14.00 -21.58
CA PHE A 333 -22.71 15.36 -21.10
C PHE A 333 -21.53 16.03 -21.80
N ASP A 334 -21.61 17.35 -21.93
CA ASP A 334 -20.55 18.19 -22.44
C ASP A 334 -19.40 18.28 -21.41
N VAL A 335 -18.17 18.06 -21.87
CA VAL A 335 -16.93 18.15 -21.07
C VAL A 335 -16.77 19.53 -20.44
N ALA A 336 -17.16 20.60 -21.13
CA ALA A 336 -17.09 21.97 -20.59
C ALA A 336 -18.11 22.21 -19.46
N LYS A 337 -19.15 21.39 -19.38
CA LYS A 337 -20.22 21.49 -18.37
C LYS A 337 -20.10 20.43 -17.27
N ALA A 338 -18.99 19.70 -17.21
CA ALA A 338 -18.74 18.70 -16.19
C ALA A 338 -18.73 19.31 -14.78
N LYS A 339 -19.52 18.72 -13.87
CA LYS A 339 -19.64 19.11 -12.47
C LYS A 339 -19.76 17.87 -11.60
N ILE A 340 -18.71 17.62 -10.80
CA ILE A 340 -18.69 16.57 -9.78
C ILE A 340 -19.94 16.68 -8.90
N GLY A 341 -20.57 15.55 -8.59
CA GLY A 341 -21.77 15.52 -7.74
C GLY A 341 -23.08 15.90 -8.44
N LYS A 342 -23.04 16.33 -9.71
CA LYS A 342 -24.23 16.76 -10.47
C LYS A 342 -24.43 15.96 -11.75
N ASN A 343 -23.45 15.98 -12.64
CA ASN A 343 -23.46 15.23 -13.90
C ASN A 343 -22.14 14.48 -14.15
N CYS A 344 -21.20 14.55 -13.21
CA CYS A 344 -19.90 13.88 -13.25
C CYS A 344 -19.69 13.15 -11.92
N PRO A 345 -19.20 11.91 -11.89
CA PRO A 345 -18.88 11.21 -10.64
C PRO A 345 -17.67 11.87 -9.94
N PRO A 346 -17.40 11.56 -8.66
CA PRO A 346 -18.28 10.83 -7.73
C PRO A 346 -19.54 11.65 -7.40
N MET A 347 -20.69 10.98 -7.32
CA MET A 347 -21.98 11.62 -7.02
C MET A 347 -22.21 11.81 -5.51
N HIS A 348 -21.54 11.01 -4.70
CA HIS A 348 -21.65 10.93 -3.25
C HIS A 348 -20.45 10.14 -2.71
N ILE A 349 -20.29 10.12 -1.40
CA ILE A 349 -19.31 9.25 -0.72
C ILE A 349 -19.60 7.78 -1.10
N GLY A 350 -18.56 7.01 -1.41
CA GLY A 350 -18.67 5.62 -1.86
C GLY A 350 -19.21 5.42 -3.28
N CYS A 351 -19.32 6.48 -4.08
CA CYS A 351 -19.70 6.36 -5.49
C CYS A 351 -18.63 5.60 -6.29
N LYS A 352 -19.05 4.57 -7.03
CA LYS A 352 -18.18 3.72 -7.87
C LYS A 352 -18.46 3.89 -9.37
N CYS A 353 -19.12 4.98 -9.74
CA CYS A 353 -19.46 5.28 -11.13
C CYS A 353 -18.25 5.91 -11.83
N CYS A 354 -18.17 5.76 -13.15
CA CYS A 354 -17.08 6.30 -13.95
C CYS A 354 -17.62 7.10 -15.15
N ILE A 355 -16.71 7.69 -15.90
CA ILE A 355 -16.99 8.31 -17.19
C ILE A 355 -16.29 7.49 -18.28
N ILE A 356 -16.84 7.53 -19.49
CA ILE A 356 -16.16 7.02 -20.69
C ILE A 356 -16.31 8.04 -21.81
N CYS A 357 -15.33 8.11 -22.69
CA CYS A 357 -15.49 8.74 -24.00
C CYS A 357 -15.84 7.63 -25.02
N LYS A 358 -16.69 7.97 -25.98
CA LYS A 358 -16.91 7.14 -27.16
C LYS A 358 -16.17 7.79 -28.32
N PRO A 359 -15.43 7.02 -29.13
CA PRO A 359 -14.76 7.53 -30.32
C PRO A 359 -15.73 8.14 -31.33
#